data_AF-A0A257TMP0-F1
#
_entry.id   AF-A0A257TMP0-F1
#
_cell.length_a   1.000
_cell.length_b   1.000
_cell.length_c   1.000
_cell.angle_alpha   90.00
_cell.angle_beta   90.00
_cell.angle_gamma   90.00
#
_symmetry.space_group_name_H-M   'P 1'
#
loop_
_entity.id
_entity.type
_entity.pdbx_description
1 polymer ?
#
loop_
_entity_poly.entity_id
_entity_poly.type
_entity_poly.pdbx_seq_one_letter_code
_entity_poly.pdbx_strand_id
1 'polypeptide(L)'
;MKRREEPAPKPLPTPAVAKSKNPRAWLIAAVLLLVAIGSGDEDLGERFYEAFAAHPWVAKVERVLKRPPAGVEVTLVYRRPVLMVQVTGGLLPADGDGVQLLTADFSPLEARRYPRLSEFGAATPPPAGTRWTDARVVAAAALAAVLIDSWDELGLHHLAVASDPSANAGQIEFDLFTQAGTRIAWGAAPTATPEDQAAAADKLSRLRHYHAEHNTLEGSRGPQVLDLRTPHGVEVSQRSARPQVIEQ
;
A
#
# COMPACT_ATOMS: atom_id res chain seq x y z
N MET A 1 -41.67 1.11 30.19
CA MET A 1 -40.67 0.35 29.43
C MET A 1 -39.48 1.27 29.15
N LYS A 2 -38.35 1.10 29.84
CA LYS A 2 -37.09 1.81 29.52
C LYS A 2 -36.32 0.94 28.53
N ARG A 3 -36.09 1.41 27.30
CA ARG A 3 -35.10 0.79 26.40
C ARG A 3 -33.75 0.87 27.12
N ARG A 4 -33.12 -0.28 27.38
CA ARG A 4 -31.70 -0.29 27.79
C ARG A 4 -30.91 0.10 26.54
N GLU A 5 -30.28 1.28 26.58
CA GLU A 5 -29.26 1.64 25.60
C GLU A 5 -28.07 0.69 25.81
N GLU A 6 -27.80 -0.12 24.81
CA GLU A 6 -26.62 -0.97 24.75
C GLU A 6 -25.39 -0.06 24.61
N PRO A 7 -24.34 -0.21 25.45
CA PRO A 7 -23.18 0.66 25.36
C PRO A 7 -22.52 0.51 23.99
N ALA A 8 -22.24 1.64 23.34
CA ALA A 8 -21.56 1.66 22.05
C ALA A 8 -20.27 0.83 22.12
N PRO A 9 -19.96 0.01 21.08
CA PRO A 9 -18.75 -0.77 21.05
C PRO A 9 -17.54 0.15 21.26
N LYS A 10 -16.64 -0.23 22.18
CA LYS A 10 -15.42 0.51 22.47
C LYS A 10 -14.65 0.74 21.16
N PRO A 11 -14.07 1.93 20.92
CA PRO A 11 -13.32 2.19 19.68
C PRO A 11 -12.27 1.11 19.49
N LEU A 12 -12.18 0.61 18.26
CA LEU A 12 -11.20 -0.41 17.91
C LEU A 12 -9.80 0.12 18.20
N PRO A 13 -8.92 -0.69 18.79
CA PRO A 13 -7.52 -0.31 18.83
C PRO A 13 -7.06 -0.18 17.38
N THR A 14 -6.72 1.03 16.96
CA THR A 14 -5.92 1.22 15.74
C THR A 14 -4.70 0.33 15.92
N PRO A 15 -4.36 -0.57 14.96
CA PRO A 15 -3.19 -1.39 15.12
C PRO A 15 -1.99 -0.45 15.23
N ALA A 16 -1.47 -0.27 16.46
CA ALA A 16 -0.16 0.32 16.67
C ALA A 16 0.75 -0.45 15.75
N VAL A 17 1.38 0.24 14.78
CA VAL A 17 2.20 -0.32 13.71
C VAL A 17 3.14 -1.39 14.27
N ALA A 18 2.63 -2.62 14.35
CA ALA A 18 3.30 -3.69 15.05
C ALA A 18 4.28 -4.20 14.02
N LYS A 19 5.56 -3.91 14.25
CA LYS A 19 6.67 -4.41 13.46
C LYS A 19 6.72 -5.94 13.58
N SER A 20 5.88 -6.61 12.80
CA SER A 20 5.90 -8.06 12.61
C SER A 20 7.14 -8.40 11.78
N LYS A 21 7.98 -9.33 12.26
CA LYS A 21 9.18 -9.81 11.57
C LYS A 21 8.87 -10.76 10.39
N ASN A 22 7.60 -10.92 10.02
CA ASN A 22 7.18 -11.82 8.97
C ASN A 22 6.36 -11.04 7.91
N PRO A 23 6.91 -10.77 6.71
CA PRO A 23 6.31 -9.86 5.72
C PRO A 23 4.97 -10.37 5.15
N ARG A 24 4.65 -11.66 5.36
CA ARG A 24 3.35 -12.28 5.01
C ARG A 24 2.34 -12.34 6.17
N ALA A 25 2.74 -12.01 7.39
CA ALA A 25 1.85 -11.96 8.55
C ALA A 25 1.46 -10.50 8.85
N TRP A 26 0.64 -9.92 7.98
CA TRP A 26 -0.11 -8.73 8.33
C TRP A 26 -1.19 -9.16 9.33
N LEU A 27 -1.25 -8.47 10.48
CA LEU A 27 -1.73 -8.99 11.75
C LEU A 27 -3.07 -9.76 11.64
N ILE A 28 -3.02 -11.07 11.94
CA ILE A 28 -4.19 -11.74 12.50
C ILE A 28 -4.25 -11.33 13.97
N ALA A 29 -5.26 -10.56 14.35
CA ALA A 29 -5.51 -10.28 15.75
C ALA A 29 -6.81 -10.97 16.17
N ALA A 30 -6.76 -11.67 17.30
CA ALA A 30 -7.95 -12.02 18.05
C ALA A 30 -8.29 -10.85 18.97
N VAL A 31 -9.38 -10.15 18.68
CA VAL A 31 -9.96 -9.13 19.56
C VAL A 31 -11.01 -9.80 20.43
N LEU A 32 -10.80 -9.82 21.74
CA LEU A 32 -11.80 -10.28 22.70
C LEU A 32 -12.57 -9.07 23.22
N LEU A 33 -13.86 -8.98 22.90
CA LEU A 33 -14.76 -8.00 23.49
C LEU A 33 -15.61 -8.68 24.57
N LEU A 34 -15.60 -8.11 25.77
CA LEU A 34 -16.55 -8.46 26.82
C LEU A 34 -17.78 -7.57 26.65
N VAL A 35 -18.94 -8.18 26.42
CA VAL A 35 -20.22 -7.47 26.24
C VAL A 35 -21.26 -8.16 27.11
N ALA A 36 -22.16 -7.39 27.72
CA ALA A 36 -23.28 -7.95 28.46
C ALA A 36 -24.27 -8.60 27.48
N ILE A 37 -24.10 -9.91 27.22
CA ILE A 37 -24.96 -10.65 26.30
C ILE A 37 -26.27 -10.99 27.00
N GLY A 38 -27.38 -10.45 26.51
CA GLY A 38 -28.73 -10.91 26.88
C GLY A 38 -28.99 -12.30 26.27
N SER A 39 -29.72 -13.17 26.96
CA SER A 39 -29.92 -14.59 26.61
C SER A 39 -30.70 -14.86 25.31
N GLY A 40 -30.96 -13.84 24.48
CA GLY A 40 -31.72 -13.94 23.22
C GLY A 40 -31.15 -13.13 22.06
N ASP A 41 -29.88 -12.69 22.15
CA ASP A 41 -29.23 -11.99 21.04
C ASP A 41 -28.65 -12.99 20.03
N GLU A 42 -29.55 -13.61 19.26
CA GLU A 42 -29.22 -14.61 18.23
C GLU A 42 -28.33 -13.97 17.15
N ASP A 43 -28.61 -12.72 16.77
CA ASP A 43 -27.96 -11.98 15.68
C ASP A 43 -26.66 -11.25 16.08
N LEU A 44 -26.27 -11.30 17.36
CA LEU A 44 -25.07 -10.63 17.88
C LEU A 44 -23.81 -10.90 17.04
N GLY A 45 -23.64 -12.13 16.57
CA GLY A 45 -22.46 -12.51 15.77
C GLY A 45 -22.42 -11.79 14.41
N GLU A 46 -23.56 -11.67 13.75
CA GLU A 46 -23.71 -10.98 12.46
C GLU A 46 -23.51 -9.48 12.63
N ARG A 47 -24.11 -8.87 13.67
CA ARG A 47 -23.90 -7.45 13.99
C ARG A 47 -22.43 -7.11 14.20
N PHE A 48 -21.69 -7.97 14.91
CA PHE A 48 -20.24 -7.80 15.05
C PHE A 48 -19.53 -7.96 13.71
N TYR A 49 -19.85 -9.00 12.95
CA TYR A 49 -19.26 -9.21 11.64
C TYR A 49 -19.41 -7.96 10.75
N GLU A 50 -20.63 -7.43 10.61
CA GLU A 50 -20.93 -6.25 9.80
C GLU A 50 -20.19 -5.01 10.31
N ALA A 51 -20.20 -4.76 11.62
CA ALA A 51 -19.54 -3.61 12.21
C ALA A 51 -18.02 -3.63 11.99
N PHE A 52 -17.39 -4.79 12.15
CA PHE A 52 -15.96 -4.96 11.89
C PHE A 52 -15.63 -4.92 10.40
N ALA A 53 -16.45 -5.55 9.55
CA ALA A 53 -16.25 -5.56 8.10
C ALA A 53 -16.37 -4.17 7.47
N ALA A 54 -17.19 -3.28 8.06
CA ALA A 54 -17.32 -1.90 7.63
C ALA A 54 -16.13 -1.01 8.03
N HIS A 55 -15.23 -1.48 8.89
CA HIS A 55 -14.13 -0.63 9.39
C HIS A 55 -13.00 -0.50 8.35
N PRO A 56 -12.51 0.72 8.03
CA PRO A 56 -11.53 0.94 6.97
C PRO A 56 -10.23 0.15 7.07
N TRP A 57 -9.80 -0.19 8.29
CA TRP A 57 -8.58 -0.97 8.54
C TRP A 57 -8.77 -2.49 8.45
N VAL A 58 -10.00 -2.98 8.40
CA VAL A 58 -10.26 -4.42 8.34
C VAL A 58 -10.26 -4.84 6.87
N ALA A 59 -9.34 -5.74 6.52
CA ALA A 59 -9.34 -6.35 5.20
C ALA A 59 -10.37 -7.47 5.15
N LYS A 60 -10.46 -8.23 6.24
CA LYS A 60 -11.36 -9.38 6.36
C LYS A 60 -11.67 -9.68 7.83
N VAL A 61 -12.93 -10.02 8.09
CA VAL A 61 -13.34 -10.70 9.33
C VAL A 61 -13.24 -12.19 9.08
N GLU A 62 -12.31 -12.88 9.72
CA GLU A 62 -12.14 -14.33 9.52
C GLU A 62 -13.18 -15.13 10.30
N ARG A 63 -13.47 -14.68 11.52
CA ARG A 63 -14.29 -15.45 12.45
C ARG A 63 -14.86 -14.57 13.54
N VAL A 64 -16.10 -14.84 13.92
CA VAL A 64 -16.77 -14.28 15.10
C VAL A 64 -17.25 -15.44 15.95
N LEU A 65 -16.81 -15.53 17.20
CA LEU A 65 -17.20 -16.58 18.15
C LEU A 65 -17.79 -15.98 19.42
N LYS A 66 -19.00 -16.42 19.80
CA LYS A 66 -19.54 -16.16 21.13
C LYS A 66 -18.77 -17.03 22.14
N ARG A 67 -18.28 -16.42 23.21
CA ARG A 67 -17.55 -17.05 24.31
C ARG A 67 -18.35 -16.93 25.60
N PRO A 68 -18.66 -18.02 26.30
CA PRO A 68 -19.24 -17.96 27.63
C PRO A 68 -18.31 -17.27 28.65
N PRO A 69 -18.84 -16.63 29.71
CA PRO A 69 -20.27 -16.42 29.97
C PRO A 69 -20.87 -15.23 29.19
N ALA A 70 -20.07 -14.25 28.75
CA ALA A 70 -20.56 -13.04 28.06
C ALA A 70 -19.43 -12.34 27.26
N GLY A 71 -18.84 -13.04 26.30
CA GLY A 71 -17.77 -12.51 25.46
C GLY A 71 -18.00 -12.80 23.97
N VAL A 72 -17.38 -12.01 23.12
CA VAL A 72 -17.26 -12.27 21.69
C VAL A 72 -15.79 -12.17 21.31
N GLU A 73 -15.26 -13.23 20.72
CA GLU A 73 -13.92 -13.27 20.15
C GLU A 73 -14.03 -13.07 18.64
N VAL A 74 -13.37 -12.05 18.12
CA VAL A 74 -13.34 -11.73 16.69
C VAL A 74 -11.93 -11.88 16.17
N THR A 75 -11.74 -12.71 15.16
CA THR A 75 -10.47 -12.87 14.45
C THR A 75 -10.51 -12.00 13.19
N LEU A 76 -9.61 -11.03 13.11
CA LEU A 76 -9.54 -10.05 12.04
C LEU A 76 -8.21 -10.13 11.31
N VAL A 77 -8.24 -9.83 10.01
CA VAL A 77 -7.05 -9.56 9.21
C VAL A 77 -7.04 -8.06 8.88
N TYR A 78 -5.98 -7.36 9.28
CA TYR A 78 -5.84 -5.90 9.13
C TYR A 78 -5.13 -5.44 7.86
N ARG A 79 -5.68 -4.48 7.14
CA ARG A 79 -5.01 -3.87 5.98
C ARG A 79 -3.63 -3.34 6.34
N ARG A 80 -2.66 -3.62 5.47
CA ARG A 80 -1.29 -3.10 5.58
C ARG A 80 -1.18 -1.84 4.70
N PRO A 81 -0.87 -0.66 5.25
CA PRO A 81 -0.59 0.52 4.44
C PRO A 81 0.69 0.28 3.64
N VAL A 82 0.66 0.61 2.36
CA VAL A 82 1.83 0.45 1.46
C VAL A 82 2.05 1.65 0.57
N LEU A 83 1.03 2.48 0.34
CA LEU A 83 1.09 3.59 -0.59
C LEU A 83 0.50 4.86 0.02
N MET A 84 1.12 6.00 -0.28
CA MET A 84 0.56 7.33 -0.08
C MET A 84 0.21 7.93 -1.43
N VAL A 85 -1.07 8.15 -1.66
CA VAL A 85 -1.60 8.73 -2.90
C VAL A 85 -1.61 10.25 -2.76
N GLN A 86 -0.83 10.95 -3.59
CA GLN A 86 -0.85 12.41 -3.62
C GLN A 86 -2.11 12.90 -4.32
N VAL A 87 -2.95 13.64 -3.61
CA VAL A 87 -4.14 14.31 -4.15
C VAL A 87 -4.08 15.82 -3.89
N THR A 88 -5.00 16.56 -4.51
CA THR A 88 -5.28 17.94 -4.09
C THR A 88 -5.71 17.94 -2.63
N GLY A 89 -4.93 18.61 -1.78
CA GLY A 89 -5.23 18.73 -0.35
C GLY A 89 -4.46 17.78 0.57
N GLY A 90 -3.64 16.86 0.05
CA GLY A 90 -2.74 16.08 0.91
C GLY A 90 -2.35 14.69 0.38
N LEU A 91 -1.92 13.85 1.32
CA LEU A 91 -1.59 12.44 1.09
C LEU A 91 -2.71 11.57 1.67
N LEU A 92 -3.17 10.60 0.88
CA LEU A 92 -4.15 9.61 1.32
C LEU A 92 -3.51 8.21 1.37
N PRO A 93 -3.52 7.54 2.52
CA PRO A 93 -2.95 6.20 2.63
C PRO A 93 -3.82 5.17 1.91
N ALA A 94 -3.18 4.18 1.29
CA ALA A 94 -3.82 3.02 0.70
C ALA A 94 -3.06 1.73 1.03
N ASP A 95 -3.81 0.62 1.08
CA ASP A 95 -3.23 -0.72 1.16
C ASP A 95 -2.86 -1.28 -0.22
N GLY A 96 -2.33 -2.51 -0.26
CA GLY A 96 -1.89 -3.15 -1.51
C GLY A 96 -3.01 -3.47 -2.50
N ASP A 97 -4.26 -3.50 -2.03
CA ASP A 97 -5.45 -3.64 -2.87
C ASP A 97 -5.96 -2.30 -3.38
N GLY A 98 -5.31 -1.19 -3.03
CA GLY A 98 -5.78 0.14 -3.37
C GLY A 98 -7.06 0.50 -2.62
N VAL A 99 -7.25 0.03 -1.38
CA VAL A 99 -8.30 0.51 -0.49
C VAL A 99 -7.79 1.69 0.32
N GLN A 100 -8.54 2.80 0.29
CA GLN A 100 -8.18 4.00 1.05
C GLN A 100 -8.31 3.77 2.56
N LEU A 101 -7.30 4.14 3.32
CA LEU A 101 -7.29 4.08 4.78
C LEU A 101 -7.59 5.45 5.39
N LEU A 102 -7.74 5.50 6.71
CA LEU A 102 -7.97 6.75 7.43
C LEU A 102 -6.69 7.59 7.48
N THR A 103 -6.73 8.82 6.96
CA THR A 103 -5.58 9.74 6.96
C THR A 103 -5.17 10.17 8.37
N ALA A 104 -6.13 10.30 9.29
CA ALA A 104 -5.88 10.77 10.66
C ALA A 104 -4.93 9.86 11.46
N ASP A 105 -4.75 8.60 11.03
CA ASP A 105 -3.86 7.64 11.68
C ASP A 105 -2.38 7.79 11.28
N PHE A 106 -2.05 8.73 10.39
CA PHE A 106 -0.69 8.96 9.93
C PHE A 106 -0.26 10.40 10.21
N SER A 107 0.84 10.56 10.95
CA SER A 107 1.53 11.85 11.02
C SER A 107 2.18 12.17 9.66
N PRO A 108 2.40 13.46 9.34
CA PRO A 108 3.12 13.85 8.12
C PRO A 108 4.52 13.22 8.02
N LEU A 109 5.19 12.98 9.15
CA LEU A 109 6.52 12.35 9.18
C LEU A 109 6.43 10.85 8.86
N GLU A 110 5.42 10.16 9.38
CA GLU A 110 5.18 8.74 9.06
C GLU A 110 4.81 8.56 7.59
N ALA A 111 3.94 9.42 7.05
CA ALA A 111 3.52 9.35 5.66
C ALA A 111 4.70 9.43 4.67
N ARG A 112 5.77 10.13 5.02
CA ARG A 112 6.97 10.27 4.17
C ARG A 112 7.82 8.99 4.05
N ARG A 113 7.58 7.99 4.90
CA ARG A 113 8.29 6.69 4.87
C ARG A 113 7.64 5.67 3.94
N TYR A 114 6.51 6.02 3.34
CA TYR A 114 5.79 5.15 2.42
C TYR A 114 6.07 5.57 0.97
N PRO A 115 6.04 4.61 0.02
CA PRO A 115 5.94 4.89 -1.39
C PRO A 115 4.87 5.93 -1.66
N ARG A 116 5.23 6.98 -2.40
CA ARG A 116 4.30 8.03 -2.81
C ARG A 116 4.00 7.92 -4.28
N LEU A 117 2.72 7.76 -4.64
CA LEU A 117 2.27 7.93 -6.02
C LEU A 117 2.12 9.43 -6.29
N SER A 118 2.94 9.96 -7.19
CA SER A 118 2.94 11.38 -7.57
C SER A 118 2.54 11.55 -9.05
N GLU A 119 2.25 12.78 -9.47
CA GLU A 119 2.18 13.19 -10.88
C GLU A 119 1.13 12.48 -11.75
N PHE A 120 0.00 12.03 -11.18
CA PHE A 120 -1.03 11.28 -11.93
C PHE A 120 -2.36 12.03 -12.11
N GLY A 121 -2.32 13.34 -12.39
CA GLY A 121 -3.51 14.15 -12.66
C GLY A 121 -4.52 14.19 -11.50
N ALA A 122 -5.71 14.75 -11.75
CA ALA A 122 -6.76 14.82 -10.73
C ALA A 122 -7.51 13.49 -10.63
N ALA A 123 -7.44 12.84 -9.47
CA ALA A 123 -8.28 11.69 -9.12
C ALA A 123 -9.19 12.06 -7.94
N THR A 124 -10.47 11.72 -8.04
CA THR A 124 -11.42 11.91 -6.94
C THR A 124 -11.20 10.80 -5.90
N PRO A 125 -10.81 11.13 -4.67
CA PRO A 125 -10.59 10.10 -3.66
C PRO A 125 -11.90 9.45 -3.22
N PRO A 126 -11.95 8.12 -3.06
CA PRO A 126 -13.10 7.45 -2.49
C PRO A 126 -13.20 7.70 -0.97
N PRO A 127 -14.32 7.34 -0.32
CA PRO A 127 -14.39 7.27 1.13
C PRO A 127 -13.37 6.27 1.71
N ALA A 128 -12.93 6.47 2.95
CA ALA A 128 -12.09 5.48 3.64
C ALA A 128 -12.79 4.12 3.73
N GLY A 129 -12.03 3.04 3.59
CA GLY A 129 -12.52 1.66 3.51
C GLY A 129 -12.97 1.25 2.11
N THR A 130 -12.97 2.17 1.13
CA THR A 130 -13.39 1.90 -0.24
C THR A 130 -12.19 1.81 -1.18
N ARG A 131 -12.26 0.90 -2.18
CA ARG A 131 -11.24 0.75 -3.21
C ARG A 131 -11.26 1.94 -4.18
N TRP A 132 -10.08 2.40 -4.58
CA TRP A 132 -9.92 3.36 -5.66
C TRP A 132 -10.44 2.81 -6.98
N THR A 133 -11.15 3.64 -7.75
CA THR A 133 -11.65 3.29 -9.10
C THR A 133 -10.61 3.57 -10.19
N ASP A 134 -9.65 4.45 -9.93
CA ASP A 134 -8.56 4.73 -10.85
C ASP A 134 -7.58 3.55 -10.88
N ALA A 135 -7.51 2.89 -12.04
CA ALA A 135 -6.65 1.72 -12.25
C ALA A 135 -5.16 2.02 -12.00
N ARG A 136 -4.73 3.29 -12.16
CA ARG A 136 -3.34 3.71 -11.90
C ARG A 136 -3.03 3.68 -10.42
N VAL A 137 -3.97 4.09 -9.56
CA VAL A 137 -3.80 4.02 -8.10
C VAL A 137 -3.77 2.57 -7.63
N VAL A 138 -4.66 1.74 -8.16
CA VAL A 138 -4.71 0.31 -7.85
C VAL A 138 -3.42 -0.41 -8.27
N ALA A 139 -2.92 -0.15 -9.48
CA ALA A 139 -1.69 -0.74 -9.97
C ALA A 139 -0.47 -0.25 -9.18
N ALA A 140 -0.43 1.04 -8.84
CA ALA A 140 0.61 1.61 -7.99
C ALA A 140 0.61 0.99 -6.58
N ALA A 141 -0.57 0.73 -6.00
CA ALA A 141 -0.70 0.09 -4.70
C ALA A 141 -0.15 -1.34 -4.70
N ALA A 142 -0.46 -2.12 -5.74
CA ALA A 142 0.10 -3.46 -5.90
C ALA A 142 1.62 -3.43 -6.04
N LEU A 143 2.17 -2.50 -6.84
CA LEU A 143 3.61 -2.32 -6.97
C LEU A 143 4.26 -1.89 -5.64
N ALA A 144 3.66 -0.91 -4.94
CA ALA A 144 4.14 -0.44 -3.65
C ALA A 144 4.15 -1.56 -2.60
N ALA A 145 3.18 -2.48 -2.63
CA ALA A 145 3.16 -3.63 -1.73
C ALA A 145 4.36 -4.58 -1.94
N VAL A 146 4.88 -4.69 -3.16
CA VAL A 146 6.11 -5.47 -3.45
C VAL A 146 7.35 -4.74 -2.93
N LEU A 147 7.38 -3.41 -3.06
CA LEU A 147 8.57 -2.61 -2.81
C LEU A 147 8.73 -2.16 -1.36
N ILE A 148 7.64 -2.06 -0.59
CA ILE A 148 7.60 -1.40 0.73
C ILE A 148 8.68 -1.89 1.71
N ASP A 149 9.00 -3.18 1.69
CA ASP A 149 9.97 -3.78 2.61
C ASP A 149 11.43 -3.42 2.29
N SER A 150 11.72 -2.93 1.07
CA SER A 150 13.04 -2.39 0.69
C SER A 150 13.01 -0.95 0.23
N TRP A 151 11.89 -0.25 0.43
CA TRP A 151 11.72 1.11 -0.07
C TRP A 151 12.78 2.07 0.49
N ASP A 152 12.92 2.09 1.82
CA ASP A 152 13.90 2.92 2.52
C ASP A 152 15.34 2.46 2.26
N GLU A 153 15.58 1.15 2.25
CA GLU A 153 16.90 0.54 2.01
C GLU A 153 17.46 0.93 0.63
N LEU A 154 16.60 0.93 -0.39
CA LEU A 154 16.97 1.29 -1.76
C LEU A 154 16.98 2.81 -2.00
N GLY A 155 16.69 3.63 -0.99
CA GLY A 155 16.64 5.09 -1.12
C GLY A 155 15.56 5.59 -2.09
N LEU A 156 14.49 4.81 -2.28
CA LEU A 156 13.37 5.17 -3.13
C LEU A 156 12.52 6.25 -2.45
N HIS A 157 11.98 7.17 -3.24
CA HIS A 157 11.27 8.34 -2.72
C HIS A 157 9.84 8.45 -3.24
N HIS A 158 9.62 8.22 -4.53
CA HIS A 158 8.28 8.19 -5.10
C HIS A 158 8.23 7.31 -6.35
N LEU A 159 7.01 7.02 -6.79
CA LEU A 159 6.71 6.38 -8.06
C LEU A 159 5.73 7.24 -8.85
N ALA A 160 5.82 7.19 -10.17
CA ALA A 160 4.94 7.90 -11.09
C ALA A 160 4.58 6.99 -12.27
N VAL A 161 3.47 7.29 -12.93
CA VAL A 161 3.14 6.61 -14.20
C VAL A 161 4.24 6.93 -15.20
N ALA A 162 4.72 5.89 -15.91
CA ALA A 162 5.86 6.02 -16.81
C ALA A 162 5.62 7.08 -17.87
N SER A 163 6.61 7.95 -18.07
CA SER A 163 6.53 9.01 -19.10
C SER A 163 6.73 8.48 -20.52
N ASP A 164 7.49 7.39 -20.65
CA ASP A 164 7.84 6.74 -21.91
C ASP A 164 7.43 5.25 -21.86
N PRO A 165 6.13 4.95 -21.90
CA PRO A 165 5.65 3.57 -21.81
C PRO A 165 6.21 2.74 -22.96
N SER A 166 6.49 1.47 -22.72
CA SER A 166 6.90 0.57 -23.80
C SER A 166 5.81 0.48 -24.87
N ALA A 167 6.20 0.10 -26.10
CA ALA A 167 5.27 -0.04 -27.22
C ALA A 167 4.16 -1.10 -27.00
N ASN A 168 4.23 -1.88 -25.90
CA ASN A 168 3.15 -2.76 -25.48
C ASN A 168 2.00 -1.94 -24.89
N ALA A 169 1.18 -1.43 -25.79
CA ALA A 169 -0.03 -0.65 -25.51
C ALA A 169 -1.08 -1.52 -24.78
N GLY A 170 -1.11 -1.44 -23.44
CA GLY A 170 -2.19 -2.05 -22.67
C GLY A 170 -2.00 -2.11 -21.16
N GLN A 171 -0.76 -2.03 -20.66
CA GLN A 171 -0.48 -2.09 -19.23
C GLN A 171 -0.03 -0.74 -18.69
N ILE A 172 -0.41 -0.44 -17.43
CA ILE A 172 0.03 0.77 -16.73
C ILE A 172 1.46 0.52 -16.26
N GLU A 173 2.40 1.26 -16.85
CA GLU A 173 3.81 1.21 -16.49
C GLU A 173 4.16 2.30 -15.46
N PHE A 174 5.18 2.02 -14.65
CA PHE A 174 5.66 2.93 -13.62
C PHE A 174 7.16 3.18 -13.74
N ASP A 175 7.54 4.41 -13.38
CA ASP A 175 8.90 4.79 -13.06
C ASP A 175 9.01 4.94 -11.53
N LEU A 176 10.11 4.46 -10.96
CA LEU A 176 10.50 4.72 -9.57
C LEU A 176 11.58 5.79 -9.55
N PHE A 177 11.64 6.55 -8.46
CA PHE A 177 12.59 7.64 -8.34
C PHE A 177 13.25 7.63 -6.97
N THR A 178 14.58 7.79 -6.97
CA THR A 178 15.34 8.05 -5.75
C THR A 178 15.23 9.51 -5.33
N GLN A 179 15.65 9.83 -4.10
CA GLN A 179 15.70 11.21 -3.64
C GLN A 179 16.67 12.09 -4.44
N ALA A 180 17.77 11.52 -4.94
CA ALA A 180 18.74 12.24 -5.76
C ALA A 180 18.28 12.39 -7.24
N GLY A 181 17.26 11.64 -7.66
CA GLY A 181 16.60 11.81 -8.95
C GLY A 181 17.01 10.78 -10.01
N THR A 182 17.62 9.66 -9.62
CA THR A 182 17.75 8.49 -10.50
C THR A 182 16.37 7.96 -10.83
N ARG A 183 16.11 7.72 -12.12
CA ARG A 183 14.87 7.12 -12.62
C ARG A 183 15.10 5.63 -12.81
N ILE A 184 14.22 4.81 -12.25
CA ILE A 184 14.19 3.37 -12.51
C ILE A 184 12.95 3.07 -13.34
N ALA A 185 13.14 2.71 -14.62
CA ALA A 185 12.06 2.24 -15.48
C ALA A 185 11.67 0.82 -15.05
N TRP A 186 10.65 0.72 -14.21
CA TRP A 186 10.16 -0.55 -13.69
C TRP A 186 9.33 -1.31 -14.74
N GLY A 187 8.54 -0.57 -15.52
CA GLY A 187 7.56 -1.11 -16.46
C GLY A 187 6.25 -1.46 -15.76
N ALA A 188 5.57 -2.49 -16.24
CA ALA A 188 4.24 -2.86 -15.74
C ALA A 188 4.23 -3.17 -14.23
N ALA A 189 3.19 -2.69 -13.55
CA ALA A 189 2.90 -3.09 -12.19
C ALA A 189 2.50 -4.58 -12.12
N PRO A 190 2.82 -5.29 -11.01
CA PRO A 190 2.35 -6.65 -10.81
C PRO A 190 0.83 -6.69 -10.78
N THR A 191 0.23 -7.65 -11.48
CA THR A 191 -1.19 -7.98 -11.32
C THR A 191 -1.37 -9.07 -10.26
N ALA A 192 -2.61 -9.54 -10.08
CA ALA A 192 -2.90 -10.65 -9.18
C ALA A 192 -2.40 -12.01 -9.69
N THR A 193 -1.84 -12.11 -10.90
CA THR A 193 -1.33 -13.37 -11.43
C THR A 193 -0.04 -13.80 -10.72
N PRO A 194 0.19 -15.12 -10.51
CA PRO A 194 1.45 -15.60 -9.92
C PRO A 194 2.68 -15.26 -10.77
N GLU A 195 2.53 -15.23 -12.09
CA GLU A 195 3.61 -14.91 -13.03
C GLU A 195 4.06 -13.46 -12.90
N ASP A 196 3.13 -12.50 -12.85
CA ASP A 196 3.46 -11.09 -12.68
C ASP A 196 4.08 -10.81 -11.29
N GLN A 197 3.62 -11.52 -10.26
CA GLN A 197 4.20 -11.42 -8.92
C GLN A 197 5.64 -11.95 -8.89
N ALA A 198 5.92 -13.08 -9.56
CA ALA A 198 7.27 -13.62 -9.67
C ALA A 198 8.18 -12.66 -10.46
N ALA A 199 7.71 -12.12 -11.58
CA ALA A 199 8.47 -11.15 -12.37
C ALA A 199 8.79 -9.87 -11.57
N ALA A 200 7.85 -9.38 -10.75
CA ALA A 200 8.09 -8.24 -9.87
C ALA A 200 9.12 -8.56 -8.76
N ALA A 201 9.06 -9.76 -8.17
CA ALA A 201 10.04 -10.21 -7.19
C ALA A 201 11.45 -10.35 -7.79
N ASP A 202 11.55 -10.83 -9.03
CA ASP A 202 12.81 -10.95 -9.77
C ASP A 202 13.40 -9.57 -10.07
N LYS A 203 12.58 -8.62 -10.54
CA LYS A 203 12.99 -7.21 -10.74
C LYS A 203 13.52 -6.58 -9.45
N LEU A 204 12.83 -6.77 -8.33
CA LEU A 204 13.28 -6.27 -7.02
C LEU A 204 14.60 -6.92 -6.61
N SER A 205 14.76 -8.23 -6.84
CA SER A 205 16.00 -8.95 -6.53
C SER A 205 17.18 -8.41 -7.35
N ARG A 206 16.98 -8.14 -8.65
CA ARG A 206 18.00 -7.49 -9.50
C ARG A 206 18.36 -6.09 -9.00
N LEU A 207 17.38 -5.29 -8.62
CA LEU A 207 17.61 -3.94 -8.11
C LEU A 207 18.37 -3.96 -6.78
N ARG A 208 18.03 -4.87 -5.87
CA ARG A 208 18.77 -5.09 -4.62
C ARG A 208 20.20 -5.55 -4.86
N HIS A 209 20.40 -6.46 -5.81
CA HIS A 209 21.73 -6.92 -6.18
C HIS A 209 22.59 -5.76 -6.71
N TYR A 210 22.06 -4.96 -7.64
CA TYR A 210 22.72 -3.74 -8.12
C TYR A 210 23.07 -2.79 -6.97
N HIS A 211 22.11 -2.52 -6.07
CA HIS A 211 22.35 -1.67 -4.90
C HIS A 211 23.45 -2.23 -3.98
N ALA A 212 23.47 -3.54 -3.74
CA ALA A 212 24.49 -4.17 -2.90
C ALA A 212 25.89 -4.14 -3.53
N GLU A 213 25.98 -4.28 -4.86
CA GLU A 213 27.25 -4.21 -5.60
C GLU A 213 27.82 -2.78 -5.66
N HIS A 214 26.95 -1.78 -5.83
CA HIS A 214 27.36 -0.38 -6.02
C HIS A 214 27.25 0.48 -4.75
N ASN A 215 26.60 -0.01 -3.70
CA ASN A 215 26.25 0.70 -2.46
C ASN A 215 25.41 1.97 -2.67
N THR A 216 24.80 2.11 -3.85
CA THR A 216 23.92 3.21 -4.24
C THR A 216 23.18 2.84 -5.53
N LEU A 217 22.02 3.46 -5.78
CA LEU A 217 21.36 3.43 -7.09
C LEU A 217 21.83 4.57 -8.00
N GLU A 218 22.58 5.53 -7.45
CA GLU A 218 23.06 6.69 -8.19
C GLU A 218 24.27 6.36 -9.07
N GLY A 219 24.39 7.06 -10.19
CA GLY A 219 25.54 6.93 -11.06
C GLY A 219 26.76 7.65 -10.49
N SER A 220 27.96 7.25 -10.92
CA SER A 220 29.22 7.90 -10.54
C SER A 220 29.31 9.38 -10.94
N ARG A 221 28.43 9.84 -11.86
CA ARG A 221 28.32 11.23 -12.33
C ARG A 221 27.01 11.91 -11.88
N GLY A 222 26.31 11.33 -10.90
CA GLY A 222 25.01 11.79 -10.43
C GLY A 222 23.85 10.94 -10.95
N PRO A 223 22.63 11.50 -10.98
CA PRO A 223 21.42 10.74 -11.31
C PRO A 223 21.47 10.08 -12.68
N GLN A 224 21.00 8.83 -12.75
CA GLN A 224 21.03 8.01 -13.96
C GLN A 224 19.65 7.41 -14.27
N VAL A 225 19.58 6.61 -15.33
CA VAL A 225 18.41 5.80 -15.67
C VAL A 225 18.79 4.34 -15.54
N LEU A 226 18.03 3.61 -14.74
CA LEU A 226 18.11 2.16 -14.59
C LEU A 226 16.89 1.54 -15.25
N ASP A 227 17.07 0.68 -16.23
CA ASP A 227 15.96 -0.01 -16.88
C ASP A 227 15.86 -1.46 -16.38
N LEU A 228 14.71 -1.80 -15.79
CA LEU A 228 14.39 -3.13 -15.27
C LEU A 228 13.39 -3.88 -16.14
N ARG A 229 12.99 -3.31 -17.29
CA ARG A 229 12.02 -3.91 -18.21
C ARG A 229 12.61 -5.11 -18.94
N THR A 230 13.93 -5.16 -19.10
CA THR A 230 14.59 -6.31 -19.73
C THR A 230 14.85 -7.44 -18.72
N PRO A 231 14.74 -8.71 -19.15
CA PRO A 231 14.85 -9.85 -18.25
C PRO A 231 16.29 -10.18 -17.81
N HIS A 232 17.31 -9.60 -18.46
CA HIS A 232 18.70 -10.05 -18.33
C HIS A 232 19.57 -9.21 -17.41
N GLY A 233 19.06 -8.14 -16.79
CA GLY A 233 19.86 -7.32 -15.89
C GLY A 233 19.23 -5.96 -15.58
N VAL A 234 20.06 -5.07 -15.04
CA VAL A 234 19.75 -3.64 -14.92
C VAL A 234 20.51 -2.92 -16.03
N GLU A 235 19.79 -2.37 -17.00
CA GLU A 235 20.44 -1.59 -18.06
C GLU A 235 20.64 -0.15 -17.60
N VAL A 236 21.87 0.33 -17.65
CA VAL A 236 22.25 1.64 -17.12
C VAL A 236 22.45 2.62 -18.26
N SER A 237 21.75 3.76 -18.21
CA SER A 237 21.89 4.86 -19.16
C SER A 237 22.10 6.17 -18.42
N GLN A 238 22.87 7.10 -19.00
CA GLN A 238 23.00 8.45 -18.46
C GLN A 238 21.69 9.22 -18.64
N ARG A 239 21.30 10.02 -17.65
CA ARG A 239 20.15 10.90 -17.79
C ARG A 239 20.53 12.06 -18.72
N SER A 240 20.08 12.02 -19.97
CA SER A 240 20.16 13.18 -20.86
C SER A 240 19.34 14.31 -20.24
N ALA A 241 19.96 15.46 -19.97
CA ALA A 241 19.21 16.65 -19.60
C ALA A 241 18.23 16.95 -20.74
N ARG A 242 16.92 16.97 -20.45
CA ARG A 242 15.92 17.50 -21.38
C ARG A 242 16.35 18.95 -21.70
N PRO A 243 16.47 19.37 -22.96
CA PRO A 243 16.59 20.80 -23.25
C PRO A 243 15.33 21.46 -22.70
N GLN A 244 15.50 22.43 -21.79
CA GLN A 244 14.39 23.32 -21.45
C GLN A 244 14.02 24.05 -22.73
N VAL A 245 12.85 23.77 -23.27
CA VAL A 245 12.24 24.61 -24.29
C VAL A 245 11.99 25.95 -23.60
N ILE A 246 12.82 26.93 -23.91
CA ILE A 246 12.59 28.33 -23.55
C ILE A 246 11.41 28.77 -24.42
N GLU A 247 10.21 28.82 -23.84
CA GLU A 247 9.10 29.54 -24.44
C GLU A 247 9.43 31.03 -24.40
N GLN A 248 9.55 31.62 -25.60
CA GLN A 248 9.67 33.06 -25.83
C GLN A 248 8.29 33.71 -25.88
#